data_AF-A0A0U2W698-F1
#
_entry.id   AF-A0A0U2W698-F1
#
_cell.length_a   1.000
_cell.length_b   1.000
_cell.length_c   1.000
_cell.angle_alpha   90.00
_cell.angle_beta   90.00
_cell.angle_gamma   90.00
#
_symmetry.space_group_name_H-M   'P 1'
#
loop_
_entity.id
_entity.type
_entity.pdbx_description
1 polymer ?
#
loop_
_entity_poly.entity_id
_entity_poly.type
_entity_poly.pdbx_seq_one_letter_code
_entity_poly.pdbx_strand_id
1 'polypeptide(L)'
;MPPQLCIVKVETDDGLVRWGEGYGPPEPVVSEDRAGYREVRSSTSIAIAGGECEFTGVDIAQPDICVSGGFSEWMKIQALAPSFGVTVIPHVWGSGIALAAALHVLASIPPSPHTAHPVPLQNEPIVEYDRNPNPLRDELLTTPITCKKENCRFPIIPDWELKSI
;
A
#
# COMPACT_ATOMS: atom_id res chain seq x y z
N MET A 1 -0.59 15.61 18.11
CA MET A 1 -1.78 14.86 17.65
C MET A 1 -1.31 13.46 17.27
N PRO A 2 -2.04 12.39 17.60
CA PRO A 2 -1.70 11.06 17.08
C PRO A 2 -1.85 11.07 15.55
N PRO A 3 -0.96 10.37 14.81
CA PRO A 3 -1.03 10.32 13.35
C PRO A 3 -2.37 9.73 12.89
N GLN A 4 -3.04 10.41 11.96
CA GLN A 4 -4.26 9.89 11.31
C GLN A 4 -3.87 9.15 10.04
N LEU A 5 -3.67 7.85 10.13
CA LEU A 5 -3.46 6.96 8.99
C LEU A 5 -4.79 6.70 8.27
N CYS A 6 -4.82 6.89 6.95
CA CYS A 6 -5.99 6.68 6.10
C CYS A 6 -5.59 5.79 4.94
N ILE A 7 -6.48 4.94 4.48
CA ILE A 7 -6.17 4.04 3.35
C ILE A 7 -7.21 4.26 2.29
N VAL A 8 -6.78 4.04 1.06
CA VAL A 8 -7.38 4.62 -0.13
C VAL A 8 -7.46 3.54 -1.19
N LYS A 9 -8.68 3.27 -1.64
CA LYS A 9 -8.92 2.60 -2.92
C LYS A 9 -8.54 3.54 -4.06
N VAL A 10 -7.82 3.05 -5.07
CA VAL A 10 -7.59 3.79 -6.32
C VAL A 10 -8.82 3.65 -7.21
N GLU A 11 -9.41 4.78 -7.59
CA GLU A 11 -10.51 4.80 -8.55
C GLU A 11 -10.24 5.74 -9.70
N THR A 12 -10.48 5.23 -10.89
CA THR A 12 -10.61 6.00 -12.11
C THR A 12 -12.00 6.65 -12.18
N ASP A 13 -12.25 7.45 -13.21
CA ASP A 13 -13.36 8.42 -13.30
C ASP A 13 -14.82 7.86 -13.23
N ASP A 14 -15.02 6.59 -12.85
CA ASP A 14 -16.27 5.82 -12.91
C ASP A 14 -16.87 5.34 -11.56
N GLY A 15 -16.29 5.67 -10.40
CA GLY A 15 -17.02 6.05 -9.16
C GLY A 15 -17.56 5.00 -8.16
N LEU A 16 -16.75 4.62 -7.15
CA LEU A 16 -17.10 3.82 -5.96
C LEU A 16 -16.10 3.88 -4.74
N VAL A 17 -16.52 4.53 -3.67
CA VAL A 17 -15.71 4.94 -2.48
C VAL A 17 -15.39 3.85 -1.41
N ARG A 18 -14.18 3.87 -0.75
CA ARG A 18 -13.84 3.71 0.72
C ARG A 18 -12.43 3.09 1.09
N TRP A 19 -12.15 2.82 2.39
CA TRP A 19 -10.91 3.06 3.20
C TRP A 19 -10.13 1.86 3.81
N GLY A 20 -9.16 2.18 4.69
CA GLY A 20 -8.67 1.45 5.91
C GLY A 20 -7.43 0.53 5.82
N GLU A 21 -6.57 0.31 6.84
CA GLU A 21 -5.42 -0.63 6.73
C GLU A 21 -6.04 -2.01 6.68
N GLY A 22 -6.02 -2.60 5.49
CA GLY A 22 -7.07 -3.53 5.10
C GLY A 22 -7.11 -4.82 5.92
N TYR A 23 -6.00 -5.19 6.57
CA TYR A 23 -5.85 -6.57 7.00
C TYR A 23 -4.95 -6.77 8.23
N GLY A 24 -5.44 -6.30 9.38
CA GLY A 24 -4.93 -6.67 10.71
C GLY A 24 -3.82 -5.79 11.28
N PRO A 25 -3.29 -6.13 12.48
CA PRO A 25 -2.31 -5.29 13.15
C PRO A 25 -1.00 -5.26 12.34
N PRO A 26 -0.53 -4.07 11.91
CA PRO A 26 0.80 -3.96 11.31
C PRO A 26 1.84 -4.23 12.39
N GLU A 27 2.87 -5.00 12.03
CA GLU A 27 4.05 -5.26 12.87
C GLU A 27 3.74 -5.62 14.34
N PRO A 28 3.06 -6.77 14.59
CA PRO A 28 2.63 -7.13 15.94
C PRO A 28 3.79 -7.40 16.92
N VAL A 29 4.98 -7.66 16.38
CA VAL A 29 6.25 -7.80 17.11
C VAL A 29 7.36 -7.11 16.29
N VAL A 30 8.54 -6.94 16.88
CA VAL A 30 9.71 -6.39 16.17
C VAL A 30 10.00 -7.20 14.90
N SER A 31 10.38 -6.52 13.82
CA SER A 31 10.48 -7.09 12.48
C SER A 31 11.38 -8.33 12.42
N GLU A 32 12.46 -8.36 13.21
CA GLU A 32 13.41 -9.47 13.27
C GLU A 32 12.86 -10.72 13.97
N ASP A 33 11.80 -10.60 14.77
CA ASP A 33 11.22 -11.71 15.54
C ASP A 33 10.24 -12.54 14.70
N ARG A 34 10.82 -13.27 13.73
CA ARG A 34 10.06 -14.20 12.88
C ARG A 34 9.33 -15.29 13.67
N ALA A 35 9.78 -15.61 14.90
CA ALA A 35 9.10 -16.58 15.75
C ALA A 35 7.84 -15.96 16.37
N GLY A 36 7.94 -14.74 16.89
CA GLY A 36 6.82 -13.95 17.40
C GLY A 36 5.75 -13.72 16.33
N TYR A 37 6.13 -13.38 15.09
CA TYR A 37 5.16 -13.29 13.97
C TYR A 37 4.38 -14.58 13.78
N ARG A 38 5.05 -15.74 13.81
CA ARG A 38 4.38 -17.05 13.68
C ARG A 38 3.47 -17.36 14.86
N GLU A 39 3.90 -17.05 16.07
CA GLU A 39 3.11 -17.27 17.28
C GLU A 39 1.82 -16.44 17.25
N VAL A 40 1.95 -15.12 17.00
CA VAL A 40 0.80 -14.22 16.88
C VAL A 40 -0.13 -14.70 15.78
N ARG A 41 0.39 -14.98 14.58
CA ARG A 41 -0.40 -15.50 13.45
C ARG A 41 -1.15 -16.79 13.80
N SER A 42 -0.54 -17.71 14.56
CA SER A 42 -1.20 -18.96 14.96
C SER A 42 -2.24 -18.79 16.06
N SER A 43 -2.21 -17.67 16.77
CA SER A 43 -3.07 -17.40 17.94
C SER A 43 -4.37 -16.66 17.62
N THR A 44 -4.52 -16.16 16.39
CA THR A 44 -5.67 -15.36 15.96
C THR A 44 -6.13 -15.74 14.56
N SER A 45 -7.39 -15.45 14.24
CA SER A 45 -7.94 -15.54 12.89
C SER A 45 -7.80 -14.23 12.10
N ILE A 46 -7.28 -13.18 12.73
CA ILE A 46 -7.01 -11.89 12.08
C ILE A 46 -5.73 -12.05 11.26
N ALA A 47 -5.77 -11.68 9.97
CA ALA A 47 -4.59 -11.69 9.11
C ALA A 47 -3.47 -10.83 9.71
N ILE A 48 -2.22 -11.27 9.63
CA ILE A 48 -1.07 -10.50 10.09
C ILE A 48 -0.39 -9.84 8.90
N ALA A 49 -0.26 -8.52 8.97
CA ALA A 49 0.42 -7.72 7.96
C ALA A 49 1.78 -7.21 8.46
N GLY A 50 2.70 -7.01 7.51
CA GLY A 50 4.05 -6.50 7.78
C GLY A 50 4.89 -6.50 6.50
N GLY A 51 5.99 -5.75 6.47
CA GLY A 51 6.76 -5.59 5.23
C GLY A 51 7.46 -4.26 5.07
N GLU A 52 7.14 -3.26 5.89
CA GLU A 52 7.76 -1.93 5.81
C GLU A 52 9.25 -1.99 6.19
N CYS A 53 9.60 -2.83 7.18
CA CYS A 53 10.96 -3.02 7.67
C CYS A 53 11.57 -4.40 7.34
N GLU A 54 10.77 -5.48 7.27
CA GLU A 54 11.20 -6.84 6.83
C GLU A 54 10.08 -7.64 6.13
N PHE A 55 10.43 -8.49 5.15
CA PHE A 55 9.49 -9.02 4.16
C PHE A 55 9.02 -10.48 4.34
N THR A 56 9.04 -11.08 5.56
CA THR A 56 8.71 -12.52 5.72
C THR A 56 7.85 -12.85 6.93
N GLY A 57 7.03 -13.92 6.82
CA GLY A 57 6.30 -14.51 7.97
C GLY A 57 4.87 -13.99 8.18
N VAL A 58 4.34 -13.26 7.20
CA VAL A 58 3.05 -12.55 7.24
C VAL A 58 2.00 -13.22 6.35
N ASP A 59 0.72 -12.93 6.60
CA ASP A 59 -0.37 -13.26 5.67
C ASP A 59 -0.42 -12.24 4.52
N ILE A 60 0.02 -11.00 4.81
CA ILE A 60 0.01 -9.89 3.87
C ILE A 60 1.32 -9.14 3.93
N ALA A 61 2.03 -9.13 2.81
CA ALA A 61 3.28 -8.43 2.64
C ALA A 61 3.02 -6.97 2.31
N GLN A 62 3.66 -6.07 3.05
CA GLN A 62 3.59 -4.63 2.86
C GLN A 62 4.91 -3.98 2.43
N PRO A 63 5.55 -4.40 1.31
CA PRO A 63 6.81 -3.81 0.91
C PRO A 63 6.64 -2.35 0.52
N ASP A 64 7.43 -1.46 1.11
CA ASP A 64 7.51 -0.07 0.67
C ASP A 64 8.38 0.01 -0.59
N ILE A 65 7.85 0.58 -1.67
CA ILE A 65 8.57 0.64 -2.96
C ILE A 65 9.86 1.46 -2.89
N CYS A 66 9.90 2.50 -2.05
CA CYS A 66 11.06 3.37 -1.87
C CYS A 66 12.11 2.77 -0.92
N VAL A 67 11.80 1.67 -0.22
CA VAL A 67 12.70 1.01 0.73
C VAL A 67 13.14 -0.37 0.23
N SER A 68 12.21 -1.16 -0.31
CA SER A 68 12.40 -2.57 -0.66
C SER A 68 13.31 -2.82 -1.87
N GLY A 69 13.76 -1.79 -2.58
CA GLY A 69 14.61 -1.93 -3.77
C GLY A 69 13.97 -1.44 -5.08
N GLY A 70 12.88 -0.67 -5.00
CA GLY A 70 12.25 -0.04 -6.16
C GLY A 70 11.39 -0.99 -6.99
N PHE A 71 10.95 -0.52 -8.17
CA PHE A 71 10.09 -1.27 -9.09
C PHE A 71 10.64 -2.65 -9.46
N SER A 72 11.95 -2.77 -9.63
CA SER A 72 12.58 -4.04 -9.99
C SER A 72 12.42 -5.10 -8.90
N GLU A 73 12.58 -4.72 -7.63
CA GLU A 73 12.41 -5.66 -6.52
C GLU A 73 10.93 -5.91 -6.23
N TRP A 74 10.10 -4.87 -6.32
CA TRP A 74 8.65 -4.99 -6.26
C TRP A 74 8.11 -6.10 -7.18
N MET A 75 8.52 -6.09 -8.46
CA MET A 75 8.08 -7.11 -9.42
C MET A 75 8.43 -8.54 -8.98
N LYS A 76 9.60 -8.74 -8.35
CA LYS A 76 10.01 -10.06 -7.85
C LYS A 76 9.16 -10.47 -6.65
N ILE A 77 8.95 -9.55 -5.70
CA ILE A 77 8.12 -9.79 -4.53
C ILE A 77 6.68 -10.12 -4.94
N GLN A 78 6.09 -9.32 -5.83
CA GLN A 78 4.73 -9.50 -6.34
C GLN A 78 4.56 -10.79 -7.15
N ALA A 79 5.62 -11.28 -7.81
CA ALA A 79 5.60 -12.57 -8.49
C ALA A 79 5.72 -13.75 -7.50
N LEU A 80 6.47 -13.59 -6.41
CA LEU A 80 6.77 -14.66 -5.47
C LEU A 80 5.69 -14.82 -4.38
N ALA A 81 5.32 -13.76 -3.67
CA ALA A 81 4.47 -13.84 -2.47
C ALA A 81 3.09 -14.46 -2.74
N PRO A 82 2.36 -14.10 -3.83
CA PRO A 82 1.09 -14.75 -4.14
C PRO A 82 1.18 -16.26 -4.39
N SER A 83 2.34 -16.79 -4.82
CA SER A 83 2.52 -18.24 -4.96
C SER A 83 2.47 -19.01 -3.63
N PHE A 84 2.64 -18.30 -2.52
CA PHE A 84 2.47 -18.82 -1.16
C PHE A 84 1.13 -18.43 -0.52
N GLY A 85 0.20 -17.86 -1.31
CA GLY A 85 -1.07 -17.35 -0.79
C GLY A 85 -0.93 -16.05 0.02
N VAL A 86 0.21 -15.36 -0.08
CA VAL A 86 0.46 -14.08 0.59
C VAL A 86 0.05 -12.95 -0.34
N THR A 87 -0.89 -12.12 0.10
CA THR A 87 -1.28 -10.92 -0.66
C THR A 87 -0.23 -9.83 -0.48
N VAL A 88 0.03 -9.06 -1.54
CA VAL A 88 1.00 -7.96 -1.52
C VAL A 88 0.27 -6.65 -1.70
N ILE A 89 0.50 -5.72 -0.78
CA ILE A 89 -0.11 -4.39 -0.75
C ILE A 89 1.01 -3.39 -0.48
N PRO A 90 1.18 -2.30 -1.22
CA PRO A 90 2.28 -1.39 -0.96
C PRO A 90 2.08 -0.64 0.36
N HIS A 91 3.10 -0.65 1.22
CA HIS A 91 3.25 0.37 2.26
C HIS A 91 3.67 1.69 1.59
N VAL A 92 3.14 2.81 2.08
CA VAL A 92 3.41 4.14 1.54
C VAL A 92 3.45 5.19 2.64
N TRP A 93 4.67 5.51 3.07
CA TRP A 93 4.90 6.65 3.94
C TRP A 93 6.00 7.56 3.39
N GLY A 94 5.65 8.81 3.05
CA GLY A 94 6.68 9.76 2.59
C GLY A 94 6.18 10.88 1.70
N SER A 95 6.98 11.20 0.67
CA SER A 95 6.74 12.32 -0.24
C SER A 95 5.73 11.97 -1.34
N GLY A 96 5.38 12.98 -2.16
CA GLY A 96 4.51 12.77 -3.32
C GLY A 96 5.12 11.81 -4.34
N ILE A 97 6.46 11.68 -4.37
CA ILE A 97 7.18 10.71 -5.20
C ILE A 97 6.93 9.29 -4.70
N ALA A 98 7.00 9.05 -3.39
CA ALA A 98 6.73 7.73 -2.81
C ALA A 98 5.28 7.30 -3.09
N LEU A 99 4.34 8.22 -2.91
CA LEU A 99 2.94 7.98 -3.23
C LEU A 99 2.71 7.72 -4.72
N ALA A 100 3.33 8.50 -5.61
CA ALA A 100 3.26 8.26 -7.06
C ALA A 100 3.79 6.87 -7.44
N ALA A 101 4.94 6.48 -6.91
CA ALA A 101 5.55 5.18 -7.16
C ALA A 101 4.67 4.02 -6.71
N ALA A 102 4.09 4.14 -5.51
CA ALA A 102 3.16 3.15 -4.99
C ALA A 102 1.89 3.02 -5.84
N LEU A 103 1.35 4.13 -6.35
CA LEU A 103 0.19 4.11 -7.23
C LEU A 103 0.48 3.43 -8.58
N HIS A 104 1.67 3.66 -9.14
CA HIS A 104 2.11 2.97 -10.35
C HIS A 104 2.14 1.45 -10.17
N VAL A 105 2.67 0.96 -9.05
CA VAL A 105 2.65 -0.49 -8.80
C VAL A 105 1.26 -0.99 -8.45
N LEU A 106 0.47 -0.24 -7.69
CA LEU A 106 -0.91 -0.62 -7.34
C LEU A 106 -1.76 -0.88 -8.58
N ALA A 107 -1.62 -0.04 -9.61
CA ALA A 107 -2.32 -0.20 -10.89
C ALA A 107 -1.97 -1.51 -11.63
N SER A 108 -0.86 -2.17 -11.26
CA SER A 108 -0.44 -3.45 -11.82
C SER A 108 -0.84 -4.67 -10.97
N ILE A 109 -1.34 -4.47 -9.75
CA ILE A 109 -1.69 -5.56 -8.84
C ILE A 109 -3.05 -6.14 -9.27
N PRO A 110 -3.16 -7.46 -9.53
CA PRO A 110 -4.45 -8.08 -9.77
C PRO A 110 -5.25 -8.23 -8.48
N PRO A 111 -6.59 -8.37 -8.56
CA PRO A 111 -7.38 -8.71 -7.40
C PRO A 111 -6.91 -10.01 -6.72
N SER A 112 -6.87 -10.02 -5.38
CA SER A 112 -6.37 -11.15 -4.58
C SER A 112 -7.37 -11.53 -3.47
N PRO A 113 -8.03 -12.70 -3.54
CA PRO A 113 -8.00 -13.67 -4.63
C PRO A 113 -8.68 -13.15 -5.90
N HIS A 114 -8.29 -13.68 -7.06
CA HIS A 114 -8.89 -13.27 -8.33
C HIS A 114 -10.38 -13.69 -8.42
N THR A 115 -11.24 -12.75 -8.79
CA THR A 115 -12.68 -12.98 -9.01
C THR A 115 -13.15 -12.28 -10.29
N ALA A 116 -14.24 -12.77 -10.90
CA ALA A 116 -14.84 -12.15 -12.08
C ALA A 116 -15.36 -10.72 -11.80
N HIS A 117 -15.77 -10.48 -10.55
CA HIS A 117 -16.19 -9.17 -10.06
C HIS A 117 -15.38 -8.88 -8.80
N PRO A 118 -14.34 -8.03 -8.89
CA PRO A 118 -13.63 -7.56 -7.73
C PRO A 118 -14.58 -6.84 -6.77
N VAL A 119 -14.34 -7.02 -5.48
CA VAL A 119 -15.08 -6.42 -4.40
C VAL A 119 -14.12 -5.52 -3.61
N PRO A 120 -14.46 -4.23 -3.49
CA PRO A 120 -13.69 -3.28 -2.69
C PRO A 120 -13.44 -3.79 -1.28
N LEU A 121 -12.22 -3.59 -0.80
CA LEU A 121 -11.78 -3.96 0.55
C LEU A 121 -11.83 -5.46 0.86
N GLN A 122 -12.07 -6.31 -0.14
CA GLN A 122 -12.02 -7.77 0.01
C GLN A 122 -10.95 -8.37 -0.86
N ASN A 123 -10.85 -7.93 -2.12
CA ASN A 123 -9.83 -8.42 -3.03
C ASN A 123 -9.33 -7.37 -4.02
N GLU A 124 -9.90 -6.17 -4.07
CA GLU A 124 -9.30 -5.07 -4.82
C GLU A 124 -8.02 -4.56 -4.15
N PRO A 125 -6.99 -4.20 -4.93
CA PRO A 125 -5.80 -3.52 -4.40
C PRO A 125 -6.17 -2.20 -3.73
N ILE A 126 -5.50 -1.91 -2.62
CA ILE A 126 -5.64 -0.68 -1.85
C ILE A 126 -4.26 -0.08 -1.61
N VAL A 127 -4.18 1.23 -1.41
CA VAL A 127 -2.93 1.93 -1.10
C VAL A 127 -3.06 2.76 0.16
N GLU A 128 -1.99 2.77 0.95
CA GLU A 128 -1.86 3.65 2.09
C GLU A 128 -1.81 5.13 1.64
N TYR A 129 -2.45 6.02 2.40
CA TYR A 129 -2.38 7.46 2.18
C TYR A 129 -2.36 8.19 3.52
N ASP A 130 -1.17 8.62 3.94
CA ASP A 130 -1.02 9.50 5.09
C ASP A 130 -1.90 10.77 4.94
N ARG A 131 -2.60 11.16 6.01
CA ARG A 131 -3.42 12.40 6.06
C ARG A 131 -2.81 13.47 6.95
N ASN A 132 -1.69 13.18 7.61
CA ASN A 132 -1.01 14.18 8.39
C ASN A 132 -0.46 15.29 7.49
N PRO A 133 -0.34 16.54 7.99
CA PRO A 133 0.28 17.60 7.22
C PRO A 133 1.70 17.21 6.80
N ASN A 134 1.96 17.16 5.49
CA ASN A 134 3.25 16.75 4.96
C ASN A 134 3.55 17.52 3.66
N PRO A 135 4.34 18.61 3.73
CA PRO A 135 4.67 19.42 2.55
C PRO A 135 5.39 18.62 1.45
N LEU A 136 6.16 17.57 1.81
CA LEU A 136 6.81 16.72 0.82
C LEU A 136 5.80 15.87 0.04
N ARG A 137 4.66 15.54 0.64
CA ARG A 137 3.54 14.88 -0.05
C ARG A 137 2.73 15.88 -0.87
N ASP A 138 2.34 16.98 -0.25
CA ASP A 138 1.29 17.86 -0.78
C ASP A 138 1.81 18.91 -1.76
N GLU A 139 3.08 19.34 -1.62
CA GLU A 139 3.59 20.52 -2.31
C GLU A 139 4.73 20.22 -3.30
N LEU A 140 5.37 19.04 -3.22
CA LEU A 140 6.54 18.69 -4.02
C LEU A 140 6.25 18.52 -5.53
N LEU A 141 5.09 17.93 -5.86
CA LEU A 141 4.70 17.65 -7.25
C LEU A 141 4.09 18.89 -7.92
N THR A 142 4.30 19.05 -9.24
CA THR A 142 3.63 20.10 -10.02
C THR A 142 2.12 19.89 -10.04
N THR A 143 1.68 18.64 -10.17
CA THR A 143 0.29 18.20 -10.04
C THR A 143 0.12 17.41 -8.74
N PRO A 144 -0.49 17.98 -7.69
CA PRO A 144 -0.65 17.29 -6.42
C PRO A 144 -1.55 16.06 -6.54
N ILE A 145 -1.12 14.95 -5.94
CA ILE A 145 -1.96 13.77 -5.74
C ILE A 145 -2.88 14.09 -4.57
N THR A 146 -4.19 14.16 -4.82
CA THR A 146 -5.16 14.51 -3.79
C THR A 146 -6.24 13.45 -3.66
N CYS A 147 -6.47 13.05 -2.42
CA CYS A 147 -7.53 12.14 -2.07
C CYS A 147 -8.65 12.93 -1.39
N LYS A 148 -9.77 13.12 -2.09
CA LYS A 148 -11.00 13.66 -1.47
C LYS A 148 -11.76 12.49 -0.86
N LYS A 149 -12.50 12.74 0.23
CA LYS A 149 -13.23 11.75 1.06
C LYS A 149 -13.98 10.65 0.29
N GLU A 150 -14.26 10.88 -0.99
CA GLU A 150 -15.11 10.05 -1.82
C GLU A 150 -14.54 9.75 -3.22
N ASN A 151 -13.38 10.29 -3.59
CA ASN A 151 -12.77 10.06 -4.91
C ASN A 151 -11.32 10.52 -4.85
N CYS A 152 -10.39 9.61 -5.10
CA CYS A 152 -8.98 9.94 -5.14
C CYS A 152 -8.62 10.05 -6.61
N ARG A 153 -8.39 11.28 -7.06
CA ARG A 153 -8.06 11.56 -8.46
C ARG A 153 -6.58 11.33 -8.61
N PHE A 154 -6.25 10.22 -9.25
CA PHE A 154 -4.88 9.92 -9.61
C PHE A 154 -4.69 10.39 -11.04
N PRO A 155 -3.90 11.45 -11.27
CA PRO A 155 -3.43 11.68 -12.63
C PRO A 155 -2.76 10.39 -13.10
N ILE A 156 -3.06 9.93 -14.31
CA ILE A 156 -2.05 9.17 -15.04
C ILE A 156 -0.86 10.13 -15.06
N ILE A 157 0.21 9.82 -14.35
CA ILE A 157 1.42 10.65 -14.32
C ILE A 157 2.31 10.12 -15.45
N PRO A 158 2.22 10.65 -16.69
CA PRO A 158 3.20 10.29 -17.71
C PRO A 158 4.59 10.79 -17.32
N ASP A 159 4.66 11.92 -16.60
CA ASP A 159 5.88 12.67 -16.40
C ASP A 159 6.00 13.07 -14.92
N TRP A 160 7.04 12.58 -14.24
CA TRP A 160 7.35 12.76 -12.81
C TRP A 160 7.76 14.20 -12.46
N GLU A 161 7.01 15.19 -12.94
CA GLU A 161 7.39 16.59 -12.85
C GLU A 161 7.34 17.10 -11.41
N LEU A 162 8.52 17.44 -10.90
CA LEU A 162 8.71 18.08 -9.60
C LEU A 162 8.69 19.60 -9.79
N LYS A 163 8.18 20.35 -8.80
CA LYS A 163 8.38 21.80 -8.80
C LYS A 163 9.88 22.09 -8.72
N SER A 164 10.35 23.10 -9.46
CA SER A 164 11.73 23.56 -9.30
C SER A 164 11.91 24.08 -7.87
N ILE A 165 12.84 23.46 -7.14
CA ILE A 165 13.28 23.86 -5.80
C ILE A 165 14.18 25.09 -5.87
#